data_AF-A0A6G0ADY7-F1
#
_entry.id   AF-A0A6G0ADY7-F1
#
_cell.length_a   1.000
_cell.length_b   1.000
_cell.length_c   1.000
_cell.angle_alpha   90.00
_cell.angle_beta   90.00
_cell.angle_gamma   90.00
#
_symmetry.space_group_name_H-M   'P 1'
#
loop_
_entity.id
_entity.type
_entity.pdbx_description
1 polymer ?
#
loop_
_entity_poly.entity_id
_entity_poly.type
_entity_poly.pdbx_seq_one_letter_code
_entity_poly.pdbx_strand_id
1 'polypeptide(L)'
;KINNLKNVEIINLALGEQEGATSLYFNPKQSGLSSIVTQDKNDFIVEEIKITTLDKFSNNISERISFIKIDTEGYEPQVLRGAKETIKKHKPTIYLELGGDHFESSIESLKILKEFGYQCEAENIDLKTIPAGVNFIATPKL
;
A
#
# COMPACT_ATOMS: atom_id res chain seq x y z
N LYS A 1 6.80 -20.94 11.29
CA LYS A 1 5.41 -20.89 10.78
C LYS A 1 4.46 -20.92 11.97
N ILE A 2 3.58 -19.93 12.14
CA ILE A 2 2.76 -19.82 13.36
C ILE A 2 1.44 -20.62 13.28
N ASN A 3 0.86 -20.90 12.10
CA ASN A 3 -0.48 -21.53 12.01
C ASN A 3 -0.65 -22.62 10.92
N ASN A 4 0.43 -23.25 10.43
CA ASN A 4 0.41 -24.29 9.36
C ASN A 4 -0.44 -23.97 8.11
N LEU A 5 -0.58 -22.68 7.78
CA LEU A 5 -1.29 -22.24 6.58
C LEU A 5 -0.54 -22.71 5.33
N LYS A 6 -1.29 -23.24 4.35
CA LYS A 6 -0.76 -23.77 3.08
C LYS A 6 -1.00 -22.83 1.90
N ASN A 7 -1.85 -21.82 2.09
CA ASN A 7 -2.28 -20.83 1.11
C ASN A 7 -1.67 -19.45 1.39
N VAL A 8 -0.51 -19.40 2.05
CA VAL A 8 0.21 -18.17 2.40
C VAL A 8 1.66 -18.31 1.96
N GLU A 9 2.08 -17.36 1.14
CA GLU A 9 3.46 -17.16 0.76
C GLU A 9 3.94 -15.84 1.35
N ILE A 10 5.17 -15.83 1.90
CA ILE A 10 5.80 -14.62 2.44
C ILE A 10 6.94 -14.27 1.51
N ILE A 11 6.91 -13.06 0.98
CA ILE A 11 7.88 -12.58 0.00
C ILE A 11 8.53 -11.34 0.60
N ASN A 12 9.83 -11.41 0.86
CA ASN A 12 10.60 -10.29 1.40
C ASN A 12 10.96 -9.30 0.28
N LEU A 13 9.98 -8.48 -0.10
CA LEU A 13 10.05 -7.56 -1.24
C LEU A 13 9.06 -6.41 -1.02
N ALA A 14 9.51 -5.17 -1.17
CA ALA A 14 8.61 -4.02 -1.19
C ALA A 14 7.98 -3.81 -2.58
N LEU A 15 6.82 -3.18 -2.59
CA LEU A 15 6.12 -2.73 -3.79
C LEU A 15 6.10 -1.20 -3.83
N GLY A 16 6.32 -0.63 -5.00
CA GLY A 16 6.28 0.83 -5.24
C GLY A 16 6.17 1.16 -6.71
N GLU A 17 6.46 2.41 -7.08
CA GLU A 17 6.29 2.90 -8.45
C GLU A 17 7.40 2.43 -9.40
N GLN A 18 8.59 2.13 -8.86
CA GLN A 18 9.78 1.80 -9.65
C GLN A 18 10.57 0.66 -8.99
N GLU A 19 11.43 0.02 -9.78
CA GLU A 19 12.32 -1.03 -9.31
C GLU A 19 13.64 -0.49 -8.76
N GLY A 20 14.24 -1.20 -7.82
CA GLY A 20 15.58 -0.91 -7.34
C GLY A 20 15.80 -1.32 -5.89
N ALA A 21 16.57 -0.49 -5.19
CA ALA A 21 16.75 -0.54 -3.75
C ALA A 21 16.22 0.76 -3.14
N THR A 22 15.68 0.66 -1.92
CA THR A 22 15.23 1.81 -1.14
C THR A 22 15.53 1.59 0.34
N SER A 23 15.41 2.64 1.14
CA SER A 23 15.55 2.56 2.59
C SER A 23 14.19 2.34 3.24
N LEU A 24 14.08 1.29 4.05
CA LEU A 24 12.98 1.08 4.97
C LEU A 24 13.37 1.60 6.33
N TYR A 25 12.53 2.47 6.89
CA TYR A 25 12.67 2.97 8.25
C TYR A 25 11.72 2.17 9.12
N PHE A 26 12.23 1.47 10.14
CA PHE A 26 11.39 0.71 11.06
C PHE A 26 11.86 0.81 12.51
N ASN A 27 10.91 0.71 13.44
CA ASN A 27 11.18 0.58 14.86
C ASN A 27 11.02 -0.89 15.28
N PRO A 28 12.05 -1.58 15.81
CA PRO A 28 11.96 -2.97 16.25
C PRO A 28 10.89 -3.24 17.31
N LYS A 29 10.49 -2.22 18.08
CA LYS A 29 9.43 -2.29 19.10
C LYS A 29 8.03 -2.02 18.54
N GLN A 30 7.95 -1.42 17.34
CA GLN A 30 6.72 -0.99 16.70
C GLN A 30 6.80 -1.23 15.19
N SER A 31 6.95 -2.49 14.78
CA SER A 31 7.14 -2.84 13.38
C SER A 31 5.97 -2.46 12.47
N GLY A 32 4.77 -2.22 13.04
CA GLY A 32 3.62 -1.71 12.30
C GLY A 32 3.89 -0.35 11.66
N LEU A 33 4.75 0.49 12.25
CA LEU A 33 5.04 1.85 11.77
C LEU A 33 6.14 1.89 10.69
N SER A 34 6.44 0.76 10.06
CA SER A 34 7.54 0.67 9.09
C SER A 34 7.14 1.35 7.80
N SER A 35 7.97 2.28 7.31
CA SER A 35 7.67 3.02 6.08
C SER A 35 8.92 3.26 5.25
N ILE A 36 8.74 3.41 3.94
CA ILE A 36 9.75 3.95 3.03
C ILE A 36 9.80 5.48 3.13
N VAL A 37 8.70 6.10 3.57
CA VAL A 37 8.66 7.54 3.85
C VAL A 37 9.57 7.82 5.04
N THR A 38 10.52 8.72 4.85
CA THR A 38 11.46 9.13 5.90
C THR A 38 10.71 9.60 7.13
N GLN A 39 11.06 9.04 8.28
CA GLN A 39 10.59 9.53 9.59
C GLN A 39 11.77 10.10 10.36
N ASP A 40 11.73 11.38 10.71
CA ASP A 40 12.70 12.02 11.61
C ASP A 40 12.44 11.56 13.06
N LYS A 41 12.72 10.28 13.35
CA LYS A 41 12.57 9.67 14.66
C LYS A 41 13.86 8.95 15.03
N ASN A 42 14.47 9.38 16.14
CA ASN A 42 15.76 8.85 16.63
C ASN A 42 15.76 7.34 16.93
N ASP A 43 14.58 6.72 17.06
CA ASP A 43 14.43 5.31 17.45
C ASP A 43 14.26 4.35 16.25
N PHE A 44 14.36 4.84 15.01
CA PHE A 44 14.19 4.05 13.81
C PHE A 44 15.53 3.50 13.31
N ILE A 45 15.52 2.23 12.89
CA ILE A 45 16.60 1.59 12.16
C ILE A 45 16.32 1.77 10.67
N VAL A 46 17.39 1.96 9.89
CA VAL A 46 17.34 2.04 8.43
C VAL A 46 17.89 0.75 7.85
N GLU A 47 17.10 0.08 7.01
CA GLU A 47 17.51 -1.12 6.28
C GLU A 47 17.36 -0.87 4.77
N GLU A 48 18.38 -1.23 3.99
CA GLU A 48 18.26 -1.24 2.54
C GLU A 48 17.46 -2.47 2.10
N ILE A 49 16.37 -2.24 1.39
CA ILE A 49 15.47 -3.28 0.91
C ILE A 49 15.31 -3.23 -0.61
N LYS A 50 14.96 -4.36 -1.21
CA LYS A 50 14.59 -4.44 -2.62
C LYS A 50 13.16 -3.97 -2.81
N ILE A 51 12.92 -3.22 -3.89
CA ILE A 51 11.60 -2.76 -4.30
C ILE A 51 11.35 -3.08 -5.78
N THR A 52 10.11 -3.41 -6.10
CA THR A 52 9.63 -3.58 -7.48
C THR A 52 8.21 -3.05 -7.63
N THR A 53 7.62 -3.15 -8.81
CA THR A 53 6.22 -2.77 -9.05
C THR A 53 5.28 -3.96 -8.91
N LEU A 54 4.03 -3.74 -8.48
CA LEU A 54 3.04 -4.82 -8.47
C LEU A 54 2.78 -5.33 -9.89
N ASP A 55 2.81 -4.45 -10.90
CA ASP A 55 2.67 -4.81 -12.31
C ASP A 55 3.74 -5.80 -12.78
N LYS A 56 4.99 -5.66 -12.31
CA LYS A 56 6.03 -6.62 -12.61
C LYS A 56 5.84 -7.91 -11.82
N PHE A 57 5.59 -7.78 -10.52
CA PHE A 57 5.46 -8.92 -9.61
C PHE A 57 4.28 -9.83 -10.01
N SER A 58 3.15 -9.25 -10.40
CA SER A 58 1.91 -9.95 -10.73
C SER A 58 2.00 -10.77 -12.02
N ASN A 59 3.02 -10.56 -12.87
CA ASN A 59 3.27 -11.40 -14.04
C ASN A 59 3.53 -12.87 -13.67
N ASN A 60 3.98 -13.14 -12.46
CA ASN A 60 4.20 -14.50 -11.95
C ASN A 60 2.94 -15.13 -11.34
N ILE A 61 1.81 -14.40 -11.30
CA ILE A 61 0.55 -14.85 -10.72
C ILE A 61 -0.41 -15.20 -11.86
N SER A 62 -0.75 -16.49 -11.95
CA SER A 62 -1.70 -16.99 -12.95
C SER A 62 -3.16 -16.67 -12.62
N GLU A 63 -3.47 -16.61 -11.33
CA GLU A 63 -4.81 -16.43 -10.80
C GLU A 63 -5.26 -14.97 -10.88
N ARG A 64 -6.58 -14.77 -10.91
CA ARG A 64 -7.14 -13.42 -10.80
C ARG A 64 -6.91 -12.87 -9.40
N ILE A 65 -6.27 -11.70 -9.31
CA ILE A 65 -6.20 -10.92 -8.07
C ILE A 65 -7.56 -10.27 -7.81
N SER A 66 -8.32 -10.79 -6.85
CA SER A 66 -9.64 -10.25 -6.49
C SER A 66 -9.58 -9.18 -5.40
N PHE A 67 -8.49 -9.11 -4.64
CA PHE A 67 -8.34 -8.25 -3.48
C PHE A 67 -6.89 -7.79 -3.32
N ILE A 68 -6.68 -6.54 -2.90
CA ILE A 68 -5.38 -5.97 -2.55
C ILE A 68 -5.55 -5.21 -1.22
N LYS A 69 -4.67 -5.46 -0.24
CA LYS A 69 -4.49 -4.56 0.92
C LYS A 69 -3.21 -3.74 0.71
N ILE A 70 -3.28 -2.44 0.98
CA ILE A 70 -2.13 -1.54 1.00
C ILE A 70 -2.15 -0.81 2.33
N ASP A 71 -1.07 -0.95 3.07
CA ASP A 71 -0.89 -0.43 4.41
C ASP A 71 0.62 -0.22 4.54
N THR A 72 1.05 0.99 4.19
CA THR A 72 2.46 1.31 3.93
C THR A 72 2.89 2.59 4.62
N GLU A 73 2.10 3.06 5.59
CA GLU A 73 2.44 4.19 6.46
C GLU A 73 2.88 5.41 5.63
N GLY A 74 2.04 5.81 4.66
CA GLY A 74 2.23 7.00 3.84
C GLY A 74 2.82 6.78 2.44
N TYR A 75 3.11 5.53 2.05
CA TYR A 75 3.65 5.18 0.73
C TYR A 75 2.61 4.60 -0.24
N GLU A 76 1.32 4.72 0.09
CA GLU A 76 0.20 4.14 -0.66
C GLU A 76 0.14 4.62 -2.13
N PRO A 77 0.34 5.91 -2.45
CA PRO A 77 0.29 6.42 -3.82
C PRO A 77 1.30 5.72 -4.74
N GLN A 78 2.51 5.49 -4.26
CA GLN A 78 3.59 4.88 -5.03
C GLN A 78 3.27 3.41 -5.31
N VAL A 79 2.71 2.68 -4.34
CA VAL A 79 2.22 1.31 -4.55
C VAL A 79 1.12 1.30 -5.61
N LEU A 80 0.14 2.20 -5.50
CA LEU A 80 -0.96 2.32 -6.47
C LEU A 80 -0.44 2.62 -7.89
N ARG A 81 0.54 3.53 -8.03
CA ARG A 81 1.15 3.84 -9.34
C ARG A 81 1.85 2.63 -9.95
N GLY A 82 2.58 1.86 -9.16
CA GLY A 82 3.22 0.61 -9.59
C GLY A 82 2.27 -0.57 -9.80
N ALA A 83 0.98 -0.39 -9.50
CA ALA A 83 -0.06 -1.41 -9.63
C ALA A 83 -1.07 -1.12 -10.74
N LYS A 84 -0.83 -0.10 -11.55
CA LYS A 84 -1.80 0.44 -12.52
C LYS A 84 -2.35 -0.61 -13.47
N GLU A 85 -1.48 -1.39 -14.13
CA GLU A 85 -1.91 -2.37 -15.13
C GLU A 85 -2.57 -3.59 -14.47
N THR A 86 -2.09 -4.00 -13.30
CA THR A 86 -2.68 -5.06 -12.47
C THR A 86 -4.09 -4.69 -12.03
N ILE A 87 -4.28 -3.48 -11.48
CA ILE A 87 -5.55 -2.96 -11.01
C ILE A 87 -6.55 -2.86 -12.17
N LYS A 88 -6.12 -2.36 -13.33
CA LYS A 88 -6.98 -2.28 -14.54
C LYS A 88 -7.38 -3.66 -15.06
N LYS A 89 -6.45 -4.62 -15.11
CA LYS A 89 -6.67 -5.97 -15.61
C LYS A 89 -7.60 -6.77 -14.72
N HIS A 90 -7.34 -6.77 -13.41
CA HIS A 90 -8.00 -7.68 -12.47
C HIS A 90 -9.21 -7.07 -11.76
N LYS A 91 -9.29 -5.74 -11.72
CA LYS A 91 -10.31 -4.95 -11.02
C LYS A 91 -10.56 -5.45 -9.58
N PRO A 92 -9.51 -5.58 -8.74
CA PRO A 92 -9.66 -6.07 -7.38
C PRO A 92 -10.43 -5.08 -6.49
N THR A 93 -11.02 -5.54 -5.40
CA THR A 93 -11.35 -4.64 -4.27
C THR A 93 -10.04 -4.23 -3.59
N ILE A 94 -9.90 -2.96 -3.24
CA ILE A 94 -8.67 -2.43 -2.61
C ILE A 94 -9.01 -1.95 -1.20
N TYR A 95 -8.21 -2.38 -0.22
CA TYR A 95 -8.32 -2.00 1.19
C TYR A 95 -7.09 -1.20 1.60
N LEU A 96 -7.27 0.02 2.07
CA LEU A 96 -6.21 1.02 2.21
C LEU A 96 -6.25 1.65 3.60
N GLU A 97 -5.11 1.90 4.21
CA GLU A 97 -5.02 2.83 5.33
C GLU A 97 -4.93 4.27 4.84
N LEU A 98 -5.82 5.15 5.31
CA LEU A 98 -5.84 6.58 4.95
C LEU A 98 -6.14 7.39 6.22
N GLY A 99 -5.53 8.56 6.37
CA GLY A 99 -5.74 9.36 7.57
C GLY A 99 -4.93 10.65 7.64
N GLY A 100 -5.10 11.38 8.74
CA GLY A 100 -4.50 12.70 8.96
C GLY A 100 -2.98 12.65 9.08
N ASP A 101 -2.44 11.59 9.67
CA ASP A 101 -1.00 11.38 9.86
C ASP A 101 -0.25 11.27 8.52
N HIS A 102 -0.96 10.85 7.46
CA HIS A 102 -0.48 10.77 6.08
C HIS A 102 -1.42 11.50 5.12
N PHE A 103 -1.88 12.70 5.49
CA PHE A 103 -2.95 13.41 4.78
C PHE A 103 -2.67 13.60 3.28
N GLU A 104 -1.50 14.14 2.91
CA GLU A 104 -1.16 14.38 1.51
C GLU A 104 -1.10 13.08 0.69
N SER A 105 -0.46 12.04 1.24
CA SER A 105 -0.45 10.69 0.65
C SER A 105 -1.88 10.14 0.48
N SER A 106 -2.74 10.35 1.47
CA SER A 106 -4.11 9.86 1.45
C SER A 106 -4.94 10.54 0.37
N ILE A 107 -4.80 11.87 0.22
CA ILE A 107 -5.46 12.65 -0.84
C ILE A 107 -4.94 12.22 -2.21
N GLU A 108 -3.63 12.02 -2.36
CA GLU A 108 -3.05 11.54 -3.61
C GLU A 108 -3.55 10.12 -3.97
N SER A 109 -3.65 9.23 -2.99
CA SER A 109 -4.20 7.88 -3.16
C SER A 109 -5.64 7.92 -3.67
N LEU A 110 -6.51 8.76 -3.07
CA LEU A 110 -7.88 8.95 -3.54
C LEU A 110 -7.94 9.46 -4.98
N LYS A 111 -7.05 10.39 -5.34
CA LYS A 111 -6.95 10.88 -6.72
C LYS A 111 -6.57 9.76 -7.69
N ILE A 112 -5.56 8.96 -7.38
CA ILE A 112 -5.11 7.84 -8.23
C ILE A 112 -6.23 6.80 -8.39
N LEU A 113 -6.90 6.43 -7.31
CA LEU A 113 -8.03 5.50 -7.36
C LEU A 113 -9.14 6.02 -8.29
N LYS A 114 -9.48 7.30 -8.17
CA LYS A 114 -10.47 7.93 -9.04
C LYS A 114 -10.03 7.90 -10.51
N GLU A 115 -8.76 8.17 -10.80
CA GLU A 115 -8.18 8.05 -12.15
C GLU A 115 -8.23 6.62 -12.69
N PHE A 116 -8.13 5.61 -11.82
CA PHE A 116 -8.24 4.20 -12.16
C PHE A 116 -9.70 3.72 -12.29
N GLY A 117 -10.68 4.62 -12.11
CA GLY A 117 -12.10 4.30 -12.21
C GLY A 117 -12.67 3.64 -10.94
N TYR A 118 -12.06 3.90 -9.78
CA TYR A 118 -12.56 3.42 -8.49
C TYR A 118 -13.38 4.50 -7.79
N GLN A 119 -14.21 4.05 -6.86
CA GLN A 119 -14.85 4.87 -5.84
C GLN A 119 -14.34 4.41 -4.47
N CYS A 120 -14.16 5.33 -3.53
CA CYS A 120 -13.75 5.02 -2.16
C CYS A 120 -14.65 5.70 -1.13
N GLU A 121 -14.92 4.99 -0.03
CA GLU A 121 -15.73 5.49 1.09
C GLU A 121 -15.14 6.75 1.74
N ALA A 122 -13.81 6.93 1.65
CA ALA A 122 -13.11 8.09 2.18
C ALA A 122 -13.27 9.38 1.37
N GLU A 123 -13.87 9.35 0.16
CA GLU A 123 -13.98 10.55 -0.70
C GLU A 123 -14.77 11.70 -0.07
N ASN A 124 -15.66 11.41 0.88
CA ASN A 124 -16.52 12.41 1.53
C ASN A 124 -16.20 12.60 3.02
N ILE A 125 -15.01 12.18 3.45
CA ILE A 125 -14.59 12.23 4.85
C ILE A 125 -13.49 13.29 4.99
N ASP A 126 -13.54 14.08 6.06
CA ASP A 126 -12.42 14.95 6.42
C ASP A 126 -11.27 14.10 6.99
N LEU A 127 -10.37 13.66 6.11
CA LEU A 127 -9.24 12.81 6.45
C LEU A 127 -8.34 13.41 7.53
N LYS A 128 -8.32 14.74 7.74
CA LYS A 128 -7.53 15.35 8.83
C LYS A 128 -8.02 14.93 10.22
N THR A 129 -9.27 14.52 10.32
CA THR A 129 -9.89 14.07 11.58
C THR A 129 -9.73 12.58 11.82
N ILE A 130 -9.24 11.85 10.83
CA ILE A 130 -9.12 10.40 10.88
C ILE A 130 -7.76 10.03 11.49
N PRO A 131 -7.74 9.28 12.61
CA PRO A 131 -6.50 8.83 13.22
C PRO A 131 -5.81 7.76 12.36
N ALA A 132 -4.51 7.53 12.57
CA ALA A 132 -3.83 6.35 12.03
C ALA A 132 -4.52 5.04 12.44
N GLY A 133 -4.34 4.01 11.61
CA GLY A 133 -4.92 2.68 11.73
C GLY A 133 -6.31 2.53 11.10
N VAL A 134 -6.90 3.62 10.59
CA VAL A 134 -8.24 3.56 9.97
C VAL A 134 -8.12 3.17 8.51
N ASN A 135 -8.81 2.08 8.17
CA ASN A 135 -8.77 1.51 6.83
C ASN A 135 -10.09 1.74 6.10
N PHE A 136 -10.00 1.94 4.79
CA PHE A 136 -11.11 2.20 3.87
C PHE A 136 -11.12 1.21 2.72
N ILE A 137 -12.30 1.02 2.13
CA ILE A 137 -12.49 0.18 0.96
C ILE A 137 -12.66 1.06 -0.28
N ALA A 138 -11.96 0.68 -1.36
CA ALA A 138 -12.17 1.19 -2.69
C ALA A 138 -12.62 0.06 -3.64
N THR A 139 -13.66 0.33 -4.43
CA THR A 139 -14.23 -0.63 -5.38
C THR A 139 -14.24 -0.07 -6.80
N PRO A 140 -14.11 -0.90 -7.85
CA PRO A 140 -14.29 -0.46 -9.22
C PRO A 140 -15.69 0.15 -9.41
N LYS A 141 -15.79 1.26 -10.15
CA LYS A 141 -17.09 1.78 -10.59
C LYS A 141 -17.72 0.80 -11.60
N LEU A 142 -19.03 0.61 -11.48
CA LEU A 142 -19.84 -0.20 -12.40
C LEU A 142 -19.94 0.47 -13.77
#